data_AF-A0A948ZT59-F1
#
_entry.id   AF-A0A948ZT59-F1
#
_cell.length_a   1.000
_cell.length_b   1.000
_cell.length_c   1.000
_cell.angle_alpha   90.00
_cell.angle_beta   90.00
_cell.angle_gamma   90.00
#
_symmetry.space_group_name_H-M   'P 1'
#
loop_
_entity.id
_entity.type
_entity.pdbx_description
1 polymer ?
#
loop_
_entity_poly.entity_id
_entity_poly.type
_entity_poly.pdbx_seq_one_letter_code
_entity_poly.pdbx_strand_id
1 'polypeptide(L)'
;MDAFRGAWSLGDLLDDAVGESSEEEWEAEVPEDYDDVYQFKVSLKGMKPPIWRRIQVPGSYTFWDLHSAIQDAMGWDDYHMHAFEIFNPSVGTVDRIGMPTGDLDGFGEDLPGWKMDIADCFSPENSEAKYEYDFGDSWEHKVKLEKILPRQEDLEYPRCIAGKRACPPEDCGGVWGYIDLLEIINDPQHEEHEEMLEWVGEDFDPDDFSPDEVFFGNPRQRLNFRMS
;
A
#
# COMPACT_ATOMS: atom_id res chain seq x y z
N MET A 1 46.70 -28.94 -48.80
CA MET A 1 46.07 -30.21 -49.22
C MET A 1 45.69 -30.92 -47.95
N ASP A 2 44.41 -30.96 -47.61
CA ASP A 2 43.69 -32.23 -47.54
C ASP A 2 42.27 -31.97 -47.05
N ALA A 3 41.33 -32.52 -47.83
CA ALA A 3 39.93 -32.59 -47.53
C ALA A 3 39.65 -33.94 -46.89
N PHE A 4 38.84 -34.00 -45.83
CA PHE A 4 38.07 -35.20 -45.54
C PHE A 4 36.66 -34.86 -45.03
N ARG A 5 35.71 -35.55 -45.67
CA ARG A 5 34.27 -35.54 -45.43
C ARG A 5 33.94 -36.41 -44.20
N GLY A 6 32.99 -35.92 -43.40
CA GLY A 6 31.77 -36.64 -43.00
C GLY A 6 31.86 -37.69 -41.89
N ALA A 7 31.09 -37.49 -40.82
CA ALA A 7 29.96 -38.36 -40.43
C ALA A 7 29.29 -37.77 -39.18
N TRP A 8 27.98 -37.59 -39.24
CA TRP A 8 27.12 -37.15 -38.14
C TRP A 8 26.99 -38.28 -37.11
N SER A 9 27.16 -37.97 -35.83
CA SER A 9 26.84 -38.85 -34.71
C SER A 9 25.49 -38.45 -34.14
N LEU A 10 24.75 -39.44 -33.67
CA LEU A 10 23.40 -39.37 -33.12
C LEU A 10 23.38 -38.64 -31.76
N GLY A 11 23.63 -37.32 -31.78
CA GLY A 11 23.62 -36.43 -30.61
C GLY A 11 22.85 -35.13 -30.81
N ASP A 12 22.50 -34.77 -32.05
CA ASP A 12 21.93 -33.46 -32.39
C ASP A 12 20.40 -33.49 -32.54
N LEU A 13 19.68 -34.07 -31.57
CA LEU A 13 18.21 -34.14 -31.64
C LEU A 13 17.49 -33.91 -30.30
N LEU A 14 18.10 -33.15 -29.38
CA LEU A 14 17.41 -32.64 -28.19
C LEU A 14 18.00 -31.29 -27.74
N ASP A 15 17.99 -30.27 -28.59
CA ASP A 15 18.43 -28.91 -28.22
C ASP A 15 17.52 -27.77 -28.73
N ASP A 16 16.25 -28.06 -29.07
CA ASP A 16 15.31 -27.05 -29.58
C ASP A 16 14.05 -26.87 -28.70
N ALA A 17 14.20 -26.92 -27.37
CA ALA A 17 13.07 -26.59 -26.48
C ALA A 17 13.47 -26.03 -25.10
N VAL A 18 14.59 -25.32 -25.00
CA VAL A 18 14.77 -24.37 -23.89
C VAL A 18 14.61 -23.00 -24.50
N GLY A 19 13.36 -22.50 -24.46
CA GLY A 19 13.15 -21.08 -24.66
C GLY A 19 14.01 -20.36 -23.63
N GLU A 20 14.96 -19.57 -24.11
CA GLU A 20 15.66 -18.58 -23.31
C GLU A 20 14.57 -17.67 -22.73
N SER A 21 14.12 -17.97 -21.51
CA SER A 21 13.47 -16.98 -20.69
C SER A 21 14.52 -15.92 -20.45
N SER A 22 14.41 -14.80 -21.17
CA SER A 22 15.19 -13.61 -20.87
C SER A 22 14.88 -13.26 -19.42
N GLU A 23 15.81 -13.62 -18.54
CA GLU A 23 16.09 -12.95 -17.28
C GLU A 23 16.54 -11.51 -17.62
N GLU A 24 15.66 -10.74 -18.27
CA GLU A 24 15.62 -9.32 -17.98
C GLU A 24 15.07 -9.27 -16.56
N GLU A 25 16.01 -9.23 -15.62
CA GLU A 25 15.83 -8.64 -14.32
C GLU A 25 15.33 -7.21 -14.56
N TRP A 26 14.02 -7.01 -14.46
CA TRP A 26 13.44 -5.67 -14.42
C TRP A 26 13.72 -5.08 -13.03
N GLU A 27 15.00 -4.81 -12.73
CA GLU A 27 15.40 -3.85 -11.69
C GLU A 27 15.11 -2.43 -12.20
N ALA A 28 13.84 -2.15 -12.52
CA ALA A 28 13.43 -0.78 -12.68
C ALA A 28 13.33 -0.19 -11.27
N GLU A 29 14.21 0.74 -10.93
CA GLU A 29 14.12 1.61 -9.75
C GLU A 29 12.81 2.42 -9.77
N VAL A 30 12.23 2.71 -8.61
CA VAL A 30 11.12 3.68 -8.47
C VAL A 30 11.49 4.93 -9.27
N PRO A 31 10.61 5.54 -10.09
CA PRO A 31 11.03 6.63 -10.97
C PRO A 31 11.67 7.75 -10.15
N GLU A 32 13.00 7.84 -10.22
CA GLU A 32 13.79 8.80 -9.48
C GLU A 32 13.60 10.23 -10.00
N ASP A 33 12.96 10.40 -11.15
CA ASP A 33 12.72 11.69 -11.78
C ASP A 33 11.33 12.22 -11.41
N TYR A 34 11.29 13.03 -10.35
CA TYR A 34 10.13 13.80 -9.94
C TYR A 34 10.58 15.12 -9.31
N ASP A 35 9.86 16.19 -9.65
CA ASP A 35 10.14 17.54 -9.14
C ASP A 35 9.30 17.89 -7.90
N ASP A 36 8.17 17.20 -7.71
CA ASP A 36 7.18 17.52 -6.69
C ASP A 36 6.95 16.37 -5.72
N VAL A 37 6.58 16.71 -4.49
CA VAL A 37 6.25 15.82 -3.39
C VAL A 37 4.85 16.15 -2.91
N TYR A 38 4.03 15.11 -2.78
CA TYR A 38 2.66 15.23 -2.33
C TYR A 38 2.62 14.92 -0.83
N GLN A 39 2.18 15.90 -0.04
CA GLN A 39 1.98 15.72 1.40
C GLN A 39 0.52 15.37 1.69
N PHE A 40 0.30 14.15 2.18
CA PHE A 40 -1.01 13.67 2.58
C PHE A 40 -1.14 13.61 4.09
N LYS A 41 -2.34 13.92 4.59
CA LYS A 41 -2.81 13.48 5.90
C LYS A 41 -3.77 12.32 5.71
N VAL A 42 -3.42 11.16 6.26
CA VAL A 42 -4.22 9.94 6.24
C VAL A 42 -4.83 9.77 7.62
N SER A 43 -6.15 9.74 7.72
CA SER A 43 -6.86 9.67 9.01
C SER A 43 -7.85 8.51 9.02
N LEU A 44 -7.73 7.63 10.01
CA LEU A 44 -8.68 6.54 10.19
C LEU A 44 -10.03 7.08 10.67
N LYS A 45 -11.11 6.71 9.98
CA LYS A 45 -12.47 7.13 10.29
C LYS A 45 -13.02 6.30 11.47
N GLY A 46 -13.98 6.87 12.19
CA GLY A 46 -14.65 6.18 13.31
C GLY A 46 -13.91 6.24 14.65
N MET A 47 -12.61 6.57 14.66
CA MET A 47 -11.81 6.57 15.89
C MET A 47 -11.80 7.90 16.66
N LYS A 48 -11.90 7.80 17.99
CA LYS A 48 -11.68 8.92 18.94
C LYS A 48 -10.92 8.42 20.18
N PRO A 49 -9.79 9.05 20.56
CA PRO A 49 -9.08 10.12 19.84
C PRO A 49 -8.54 9.66 18.47
N PRO A 50 -8.31 10.59 17.52
CA PRO A 50 -8.02 10.25 16.13
C PRO A 50 -6.68 9.54 15.97
N ILE A 51 -6.66 8.53 15.10
CA ILE A 51 -5.47 7.84 14.61
C ILE A 51 -5.17 8.39 13.21
N TRP A 52 -3.95 8.87 13.00
CA TRP A 52 -3.58 9.49 11.72
C TRP A 52 -2.07 9.51 11.47
N ARG A 53 -1.72 9.65 10.20
CA ARG A 53 -0.36 9.82 9.70
C ARG A 53 -0.30 11.01 8.75
N ARG A 54 0.85 11.67 8.69
CA ARG A 54 1.17 12.63 7.64
C ARG A 54 2.41 12.16 6.93
N ILE A 55 2.22 11.78 5.67
CA ILE A 55 3.23 11.23 4.80
C ILE A 55 3.52 12.19 3.67
N GLN A 56 4.75 12.14 3.18
CA GLN A 56 5.19 12.80 1.97
C GLN A 56 5.62 11.72 0.98
N VAL A 57 5.05 11.73 -0.22
CA VAL A 57 5.33 10.75 -1.27
C VAL A 57 5.79 11.46 -2.54
N PRO A 58 6.62 10.82 -3.38
CA PRO A 58 6.95 11.33 -4.71
C PRO A 58 5.69 11.66 -5.53
N GLY A 59 5.71 12.76 -6.28
CA GLY A 59 4.61 13.14 -7.17
C GLY A 59 4.42 12.19 -8.36
N SER A 60 5.44 11.37 -8.65
CA SER A 60 5.41 10.28 -9.63
C SER A 60 4.74 8.99 -9.13
N TYR A 61 4.23 8.97 -7.89
CA TYR A 61 3.55 7.80 -7.35
C TYR A 61 2.25 7.47 -8.09
N THR A 62 2.02 6.17 -8.25
CA THR A 62 0.71 5.62 -8.58
C THR A 62 -0.16 5.47 -7.34
N PHE A 63 -1.45 5.17 -7.52
CA PHE A 63 -2.33 4.82 -6.41
C PHE A 63 -1.87 3.55 -5.68
N TRP A 64 -1.23 2.61 -6.37
CA TRP A 64 -0.60 1.45 -5.72
C TRP A 64 0.57 1.84 -4.81
N ASP A 65 1.43 2.75 -5.27
CA ASP A 65 2.56 3.22 -4.49
C ASP A 65 2.08 4.00 -3.25
N LEU A 66 1.01 4.79 -3.40
CA LEU A 66 0.35 5.46 -2.28
C LEU A 66 -0.27 4.47 -1.30
N HIS A 67 -0.96 3.43 -1.78
CA HIS A 67 -1.45 2.35 -0.92
C HIS A 67 -0.32 1.71 -0.13
N SER A 68 0.80 1.39 -0.78
CA SER A 68 1.96 0.79 -0.12
C SER A 68 2.50 1.70 0.99
N ALA A 69 2.63 3.00 0.72
CA ALA A 69 3.05 3.97 1.73
C ALA A 69 2.04 4.15 2.87
N ILE A 70 0.74 3.98 2.63
CA ILE A 70 -0.28 3.99 3.68
C ILE A 70 -0.13 2.75 4.57
N GLN A 71 0.01 1.55 3.99
CA GLN A 71 0.22 0.31 4.74
C GLN A 71 1.44 0.42 5.66
N ASP A 72 2.56 0.88 5.12
CA ASP A 72 3.81 1.07 5.88
C ASP A 72 3.64 2.09 7.01
N ALA A 73 2.98 3.22 6.73
CA ALA A 73 2.76 4.25 7.75
C ALA A 73 1.77 3.83 8.83
N MET A 74 0.82 2.94 8.50
CA MET A 74 -0.12 2.37 9.47
C MET A 74 0.48 1.16 10.23
N GLY A 75 1.54 0.53 9.72
CA GLY A 75 2.08 -0.71 10.31
C GLY A 75 1.23 -1.94 9.98
N TRP A 76 0.63 -1.95 8.80
CA TRP A 76 -0.15 -3.09 8.29
C TRP A 76 0.63 -3.90 7.25
N ASP A 77 0.19 -5.14 7.05
CA ASP A 77 0.94 -6.16 6.32
C ASP A 77 0.44 -6.38 4.88
N ASP A 78 -0.58 -5.63 4.44
CA ASP A 78 -1.16 -5.73 3.10
C ASP A 78 -1.73 -7.14 2.77
N TYR A 79 -2.36 -7.79 3.76
CA TYR A 79 -3.02 -9.08 3.55
C TYR A 79 -4.32 -8.94 2.76
N HIS A 80 -5.07 -7.86 2.97
CA HIS A 80 -6.44 -7.73 2.49
C HIS A 80 -6.59 -6.91 1.21
N MET A 81 -7.80 -6.89 0.65
CA MET A 81 -8.12 -6.03 -0.49
C MET A 81 -8.22 -4.57 -0.06
N HIS A 82 -8.01 -3.66 -1.02
CA HIS A 82 -8.17 -2.23 -0.81
C HIS A 82 -8.74 -1.55 -2.05
N ALA A 83 -9.30 -0.36 -1.84
CA ALA A 83 -9.68 0.54 -2.92
C ALA A 83 -9.64 2.00 -2.47
N PHE A 84 -9.31 2.89 -3.41
CA PHE A 84 -9.54 4.31 -3.30
C PHE A 84 -10.83 4.69 -4.04
N GLU A 85 -11.56 5.65 -3.49
CA GLU A 85 -12.63 6.35 -4.22
C GLU A 85 -12.26 7.83 -4.30
N ILE A 86 -12.12 8.36 -5.53
CA ILE A 86 -11.74 9.75 -5.80
C ILE A 86 -12.38 10.23 -7.10
N PHE A 87 -12.70 11.53 -7.18
CA PHE A 87 -13.15 12.14 -8.42
C PHE A 87 -12.00 12.17 -9.46
N ASN A 88 -12.25 11.66 -10.67
CA ASN A 88 -11.35 11.75 -11.80
C ASN A 88 -11.72 12.98 -12.65
N PRO A 89 -10.88 14.03 -12.68
CA PRO A 89 -11.19 15.26 -13.42
C PRO A 89 -11.22 15.09 -14.94
N SER A 90 -10.53 14.07 -15.48
CA SER A 90 -10.46 13.80 -16.92
C SER A 90 -11.72 13.14 -17.46
N VAL A 91 -12.41 12.35 -16.63
CA VAL A 91 -13.66 11.64 -17.00
C VAL A 91 -14.90 12.37 -16.46
N GLY A 92 -14.76 13.08 -15.34
CA GLY A 92 -15.87 13.79 -14.69
C GLY A 92 -16.74 12.91 -13.79
N THR A 93 -16.22 11.78 -13.33
CA THR A 93 -16.90 10.80 -12.46
C THR A 93 -16.03 10.45 -11.26
N VAL A 94 -16.60 9.78 -10.25
CA VAL A 94 -15.82 9.16 -9.17
C VAL A 94 -15.35 7.80 -9.65
N ASP A 95 -14.05 7.57 -9.61
CA ASP A 95 -13.43 6.29 -9.93
C ASP A 95 -13.16 5.53 -8.64
N ARG A 96 -13.28 4.20 -8.73
CA ARG A 96 -12.77 3.26 -7.73
C ARG A 96 -11.47 2.65 -8.26
N ILE A 97 -10.39 2.82 -7.50
CA ILE A 97 -9.02 2.51 -7.94
C ILE A 97 -8.40 1.55 -6.92
N GLY A 98 -8.02 0.36 -7.35
CA GLY A 98 -7.55 -0.71 -6.48
C GLY A 98 -6.96 -1.87 -7.28
N MET A 99 -7.13 -3.09 -6.79
CA MET A 99 -6.79 -4.29 -7.54
C MET A 99 -8.03 -4.81 -8.28
N PRO A 100 -8.01 -4.92 -9.62
CA PRO A 100 -9.14 -5.48 -10.36
C PRO A 100 -9.33 -6.96 -9.99
N THR A 101 -10.43 -7.30 -9.32
CA THR A 101 -10.78 -8.68 -8.98
C THR A 101 -11.89 -9.24 -9.87
N GLY A 102 -12.29 -8.50 -10.90
CA GLY A 102 -13.59 -8.64 -11.57
C GLY A 102 -14.73 -8.04 -10.73
N ASP A 103 -15.92 -7.96 -11.32
CA ASP A 103 -17.15 -7.44 -10.68
C ASP A 103 -17.72 -8.42 -9.63
N LEU A 104 -16.92 -8.71 -8.60
CA LEU A 104 -17.25 -9.67 -7.54
C LEU A 104 -18.17 -9.09 -6.48
N ASP A 105 -18.13 -7.77 -6.29
CA ASP A 105 -18.86 -7.04 -5.25
C ASP A 105 -20.04 -6.21 -5.81
N GLY A 106 -20.26 -6.22 -7.13
CA GLY A 106 -21.36 -5.52 -7.79
C GLY A 106 -21.15 -4.01 -7.96
N PHE A 107 -19.94 -3.52 -7.69
CA PHE A 107 -19.57 -2.11 -7.87
C PHE A 107 -18.87 -1.84 -9.21
N GLY A 108 -18.77 -2.85 -10.08
CA GLY A 108 -17.95 -2.79 -11.28
C GLY A 108 -16.50 -3.14 -10.99
N GLU A 109 -15.69 -3.20 -12.06
CA GLU A 109 -14.28 -3.52 -11.94
C GLU A 109 -13.48 -2.29 -11.52
N ASP A 110 -12.68 -2.43 -10.45
CA ASP A 110 -11.76 -1.39 -10.00
C ASP A 110 -10.72 -1.07 -11.08
N LEU A 111 -10.39 0.22 -11.22
CA LEU A 111 -9.27 0.62 -12.06
C LEU A 111 -7.96 0.15 -11.40
N PRO A 112 -7.01 -0.43 -12.17
CA PRO A 112 -5.76 -0.93 -11.62
C PRO A 112 -4.90 0.19 -11.05
N GLY A 113 -4.71 0.18 -9.73
CA GLY A 113 -4.02 1.26 -8.99
C GLY A 113 -2.58 1.50 -9.42
N TRP A 114 -1.91 0.51 -10.00
CA TRP A 114 -0.55 0.62 -10.54
C TRP A 114 -0.48 1.24 -11.94
N LYS A 115 -1.62 1.61 -12.54
CA LYS A 115 -1.71 2.32 -13.84
C LYS A 115 -2.30 3.72 -13.71
N MET A 116 -2.65 4.14 -12.50
CA MET A 116 -3.28 5.42 -12.22
C MET A 116 -2.32 6.26 -11.39
N ASP A 117 -1.90 7.40 -11.90
CA ASP A 117 -1.01 8.32 -11.19
C ASP A 117 -1.80 9.15 -10.18
N ILE A 118 -1.25 9.38 -8.99
CA ILE A 118 -1.92 10.23 -7.99
C ILE A 118 -2.09 11.66 -8.51
N ALA A 119 -1.15 12.13 -9.35
CA ALA A 119 -1.15 13.47 -9.92
C ALA A 119 -2.28 13.72 -10.92
N ASP A 120 -2.83 12.66 -11.54
CA ASP A 120 -3.96 12.78 -12.47
C ASP A 120 -5.28 13.08 -11.74
N CYS A 121 -5.36 12.73 -10.45
CA CYS A 121 -6.57 12.87 -9.66
C CYS A 121 -6.42 13.95 -8.57
N PHE A 122 -5.33 13.92 -7.80
CA PHE A 122 -5.14 14.84 -6.67
C PHE A 122 -4.67 16.22 -7.10
N SER A 123 -5.41 17.24 -6.69
CA SER A 123 -5.06 18.66 -6.85
C SER A 123 -5.54 19.45 -5.63
N PRO A 124 -5.14 20.74 -5.47
CA PRO A 124 -5.70 21.58 -4.41
C PRO A 124 -7.24 21.65 -4.44
N GLU A 125 -7.84 21.64 -5.63
CA GLU A 125 -9.28 21.65 -5.85
C GLU A 125 -9.94 20.27 -5.67
N ASN A 126 -9.18 19.19 -5.87
CA ASN A 126 -9.60 17.79 -5.68
C ASN A 126 -8.68 17.10 -4.66
N SER A 127 -8.78 17.53 -3.41
CA SER A 127 -7.77 17.25 -2.37
C SER A 127 -8.11 16.09 -1.44
N GLU A 128 -9.19 15.34 -1.69
CA GLU A 128 -9.64 14.29 -0.77
C GLU A 128 -10.07 13.02 -1.51
N ALA A 129 -9.59 11.86 -1.03
CA ALA A 129 -10.05 10.53 -1.41
C ALA A 129 -10.50 9.75 -0.17
N LYS A 130 -11.41 8.80 -0.38
CA LYS A 130 -11.61 7.69 0.56
C LYS A 130 -10.61 6.59 0.20
N TYR A 131 -10.01 5.97 1.20
CA TYR A 131 -9.22 4.75 1.05
C TYR A 131 -9.79 3.70 2.01
N GLU A 132 -10.20 2.56 1.50
CA GLU A 132 -10.69 1.44 2.30
C GLU A 132 -9.69 0.29 2.21
N TYR A 133 -9.32 -0.27 3.35
CA TYR A 133 -8.48 -1.46 3.47
C TYR A 133 -9.25 -2.50 4.26
N ASP A 134 -9.08 -3.76 3.86
CA ASP A 134 -9.86 -4.90 4.32
C ASP A 134 -11.37 -4.70 4.21
N PHE A 135 -11.97 -5.25 3.16
CA PHE A 135 -13.42 -5.14 2.95
C PHE A 135 -14.23 -5.99 3.96
N GLY A 136 -13.58 -6.84 4.76
CA GLY A 136 -14.19 -7.52 5.90
C GLY A 136 -14.37 -6.56 7.08
N ASP A 137 -13.27 -5.99 7.57
CA ASP A 137 -13.25 -5.08 8.72
C ASP A 137 -13.63 -3.62 8.38
N SER A 138 -13.58 -3.29 7.09
CA SER A 138 -13.92 -1.98 6.49
C SER A 138 -13.13 -0.83 7.13
N TRP A 139 -11.79 -0.91 7.07
CA TRP A 139 -10.92 0.16 7.56
C TRP A 139 -10.93 1.36 6.61
N GLU A 140 -11.89 2.26 6.84
CA GLU A 140 -12.03 3.48 6.05
C GLU A 140 -11.10 4.60 6.53
N HIS A 141 -10.33 5.15 5.60
CA HIS A 141 -9.47 6.31 5.79
C HIS A 141 -9.92 7.46 4.93
N LYS A 142 -9.74 8.65 5.48
CA LYS A 142 -9.70 9.89 4.70
C LYS A 142 -8.26 10.20 4.31
N VAL A 143 -7.97 10.21 3.02
CA VAL A 143 -6.68 10.60 2.46
C VAL A 143 -6.82 12.03 1.94
N LYS A 144 -6.18 12.99 2.62
CA LYS A 144 -6.28 14.41 2.30
C LYS A 144 -4.94 14.96 1.81
N LEU A 145 -4.89 15.46 0.58
CA LEU A 145 -3.79 16.28 0.09
C LEU A 145 -3.77 17.60 0.87
N GLU A 146 -2.69 17.84 1.61
CA GLU A 146 -2.49 19.10 2.34
C GLU A 146 -1.62 20.07 1.53
N LYS A 147 -0.58 19.56 0.84
CA LYS A 147 0.38 20.38 0.09
C LYS A 147 0.97 19.59 -1.08
N ILE A 148 1.31 20.31 -2.14
CA ILE A 148 2.29 19.88 -3.16
C ILE A 148 3.51 20.78 -2.94
N LEU A 149 4.68 20.16 -2.79
CA LEU A 149 5.93 20.83 -2.43
C LEU A 149 7.02 20.46 -3.43
N PRO A 150 7.99 21.35 -3.72
CA PRO A 150 9.15 20.95 -4.48
C PRO A 150 9.93 19.87 -3.72
N ARG A 151 10.44 18.88 -4.45
CA ARG A 151 11.36 17.87 -3.94
C ARG A 151 12.60 18.55 -3.36
N GLN A 152 13.06 18.04 -2.23
CA GLN A 152 14.33 18.43 -1.63
C GLN A 152 15.34 17.31 -1.85
N GLU A 153 16.48 17.62 -2.48
CA GLU A 153 17.50 16.63 -2.85
C GLU A 153 18.16 15.95 -1.64
N ASP A 154 18.15 16.59 -0.47
CA ASP A 154 18.72 16.10 0.78
C ASP A 154 17.76 15.25 1.62
N LEU A 155 16.53 15.04 1.13
CA LEU A 155 15.51 14.23 1.79
C LEU A 155 15.18 12.98 0.98
N GLU A 156 15.05 11.86 1.69
CA GLU A 156 14.51 10.62 1.13
C GLU A 156 12.99 10.60 1.20
N TYR A 157 12.37 10.02 0.16
CA TYR A 157 10.94 9.85 0.04
C TYR A 157 10.63 8.40 -0.37
N PRO A 158 9.48 7.84 0.04
CA PRO A 158 8.47 8.47 0.89
C PRO A 158 8.95 8.61 2.35
N ARG A 159 8.29 9.49 3.11
CA ARG A 159 8.60 9.68 4.53
C ARG A 159 7.37 10.01 5.36
N CYS A 160 7.36 9.58 6.61
CA CYS A 160 6.40 10.02 7.61
C CYS A 160 6.99 11.22 8.36
N ILE A 161 6.21 12.30 8.49
CA ILE A 161 6.68 13.54 9.13
C ILE A 161 5.90 13.89 10.40
N ALA A 162 4.76 13.23 10.62
CA ALA A 162 3.98 13.35 11.85
C ALA A 162 2.91 12.25 11.89
N GLY A 163 2.38 12.00 13.08
CA GLY A 163 1.23 11.16 13.28
C GLY A 163 0.88 11.08 14.75
N LYS A 164 -0.12 10.27 15.09
CA LYS A 164 -0.46 10.00 16.47
C LYS A 164 -1.15 8.64 16.58
N ARG A 165 -0.88 7.94 17.70
CA ARG A 165 -1.49 6.68 18.12
C ARG A 165 -1.09 5.50 17.25
N ALA A 166 -0.98 4.32 17.85
CA ALA A 166 -0.84 3.07 17.11
C ALA A 166 -2.08 2.88 16.22
N CYS A 167 -1.89 2.24 15.07
CA CYS A 167 -3.04 1.79 14.29
C CYS A 167 -3.62 0.52 14.89
N PRO A 168 -4.91 0.23 14.64
CA PRO A 168 -5.50 -1.04 15.02
C PRO A 168 -4.69 -2.22 14.46
N PRO A 169 -4.49 -3.30 15.22
CA PRO A 169 -3.92 -4.54 14.69
C PRO A 169 -4.75 -5.07 13.50
N GLU A 170 -4.10 -5.85 12.64
CA GLU A 170 -4.81 -6.62 11.60
C GLU A 170 -5.87 -7.54 12.23
N ASP A 171 -6.96 -7.80 11.50
CA ASP A 171 -8.01 -8.75 11.86
C ASP A 171 -8.68 -8.53 13.24
N CYS A 172 -8.67 -7.31 13.78
CA CYS A 172 -9.29 -7.00 15.08
C CYS A 172 -10.80 -6.70 15.00
N GLY A 173 -11.46 -6.88 13.85
CA GLY A 173 -12.91 -6.75 13.71
C GLY A 173 -13.37 -5.31 13.44
N GLY A 174 -12.58 -4.54 12.70
CA GLY A 174 -12.90 -3.18 12.33
C GLY A 174 -12.94 -2.21 13.52
N VAL A 175 -13.48 -1.01 13.29
CA VAL A 175 -13.50 0.06 14.30
C VAL A 175 -14.15 -0.38 15.61
N TRP A 176 -15.22 -1.16 15.55
CA TRP A 176 -15.94 -1.61 16.75
C TRP A 176 -15.15 -2.69 17.50
N GLY A 177 -14.59 -3.68 16.80
CA GLY A 177 -13.77 -4.70 17.43
C GLY A 177 -12.52 -4.11 18.07
N TYR A 178 -11.89 -3.09 17.45
CA TYR A 178 -10.79 -2.37 18.08
C TYR A 178 -11.21 -1.58 19.32
N ILE A 179 -12.39 -0.95 19.32
CA ILE A 179 -12.89 -0.27 20.52
C ILE A 179 -13.12 -1.28 21.64
N ASP A 180 -13.75 -2.42 21.35
CA ASP A 180 -13.98 -3.49 22.32
C ASP A 180 -12.65 -4.04 22.85
N LEU A 181 -11.66 -4.27 21.98
CA LEU A 181 -10.30 -4.66 22.38
C LEU A 181 -9.71 -3.65 23.37
N LEU A 182 -9.77 -2.35 23.06
CA LEU A 182 -9.27 -1.31 23.96
C LEU A 182 -9.99 -1.30 25.30
N GLU A 183 -11.30 -1.55 25.34
CA GLU A 183 -12.05 -1.64 26.60
C GLU A 183 -11.60 -2.85 27.43
N ILE A 184 -11.41 -4.01 26.80
CA ILE A 184 -10.99 -5.26 27.45
C ILE A 184 -9.57 -5.14 28.03
N ILE A 185 -8.59 -4.68 27.24
CA ILE A 185 -7.19 -4.60 27.70
C ILE A 185 -6.98 -3.50 28.75
N ASN A 186 -7.90 -2.54 28.87
CA ASN A 186 -7.83 -1.50 29.90
C ASN A 186 -8.61 -1.85 31.18
N ASP A 187 -9.33 -2.98 31.24
CA ASP A 187 -9.99 -3.48 32.45
C ASP A 187 -9.37 -4.80 32.93
N PRO A 188 -8.45 -4.76 33.92
CA PRO A 188 -7.85 -5.96 34.50
C PRO A 188 -8.82 -6.93 35.19
N GLN A 189 -10.09 -6.56 35.36
CA GLN A 189 -11.14 -7.43 35.89
C GLN A 189 -12.01 -8.05 34.80
N HIS A 190 -11.84 -7.66 33.52
CA HIS A 190 -12.56 -8.26 32.42
C HIS A 190 -12.15 -9.74 32.26
N GLU A 191 -13.12 -10.61 31.98
CA GLU A 191 -12.87 -12.06 31.93
C GLU A 191 -11.92 -12.45 30.79
N GLU A 192 -11.90 -11.67 29.70
CA GLU A 192 -11.05 -11.86 28.53
C GLU A 192 -9.74 -11.04 28.58
N HIS A 193 -9.44 -10.33 29.68
CA HIS A 193 -8.31 -9.39 29.76
C HIS A 193 -6.95 -10.05 29.46
N GLU A 194 -6.64 -11.17 30.13
CA GLU A 194 -5.36 -11.86 29.96
C GLU A 194 -5.23 -12.46 28.54
N GLU A 195 -6.32 -13.01 27.99
CA GLU A 195 -6.34 -13.58 26.64
C GLU A 195 -6.12 -12.51 25.57
N MET A 196 -6.80 -11.37 25.67
CA MET A 196 -6.66 -10.28 24.70
C MET A 196 -5.32 -9.56 24.79
N LEU A 197 -4.72 -9.46 25.98
CA LEU A 197 -3.35 -8.95 26.14
C LEU A 197 -2.33 -9.88 25.49
N GLU A 198 -2.47 -11.20 25.65
CA GLU A 198 -1.61 -12.17 24.96
C GLU A 198 -1.78 -12.10 23.44
N TRP A 199 -3.02 -11.93 22.97
CA TRP A 199 -3.33 -11.84 21.54
C TRP A 199 -2.76 -10.58 20.88
N VAL A 200 -2.98 -9.40 21.48
CA VAL A 200 -2.50 -8.12 20.92
C VAL A 200 -1.00 -7.91 21.10
N GLY A 201 -0.41 -8.58 22.09
CA GLY A 201 0.97 -8.39 22.51
C GLY A 201 1.06 -7.56 23.79
N GLU A 202 1.82 -8.06 24.76
CA GLU A 202 1.95 -7.45 26.09
C GLU A 202 2.53 -6.02 26.06
N ASP A 203 3.22 -5.65 25.00
CA ASP A 203 3.85 -4.34 24.77
C ASP A 203 3.00 -3.39 23.92
N PHE A 204 1.78 -3.78 23.53
CA PHE A 204 0.88 -2.92 22.77
C PHE A 204 0.46 -1.68 23.57
N ASP A 205 0.83 -0.50 23.08
CA ASP A 205 0.35 0.79 23.57
C ASP A 205 -0.46 1.51 22.46
N PRO A 206 -1.77 1.71 22.64
CA PRO A 206 -2.62 2.35 21.63
C PRO A 206 -2.28 3.83 21.39
N ASP A 207 -1.49 4.46 22.25
CA ASP A 207 -1.04 5.84 22.08
C ASP A 207 0.40 5.94 21.53
N ASP A 208 1.12 4.83 21.42
CA ASP A 208 2.50 4.83 20.94
C ASP A 208 2.58 4.95 19.41
N PHE A 209 3.39 5.90 18.97
CA PHE A 209 3.69 6.12 17.55
C PHE A 209 4.84 7.12 17.39
N SER A 210 5.86 6.70 16.64
CA SER A 210 6.98 7.56 16.21
C SER A 210 7.06 7.64 14.68
N PRO A 211 7.05 8.85 14.09
CA PRO A 211 7.28 9.00 12.64
C PRO A 211 8.62 8.45 12.17
N ASP A 212 9.65 8.50 13.02
CA ASP A 212 11.03 8.10 12.68
C ASP A 212 11.21 6.58 12.64
N GLU A 213 10.24 5.81 13.14
CA GLU A 213 10.24 4.34 13.13
C GLU A 213 9.52 3.75 11.92
N VAL A 214 8.85 4.60 11.11
CA VAL A 214 8.17 4.15 9.90
C VAL A 214 9.20 3.80 8.82
N PHE A 215 9.26 2.53 8.46
CA PHE A 215 10.03 2.03 7.33
C PHE A 215 9.14 1.89 6.10
N PHE A 216 9.58 2.46 4.97
CA PHE A 216 8.85 2.35 3.71
C PHE A 216 9.49 1.31 2.80
N GLY A 217 8.72 0.28 2.47
CA GLY A 217 9.14 -0.78 1.56
C GLY A 217 9.11 -0.34 0.10
N ASN A 218 9.73 -1.14 -0.77
CA ASN A 218 9.66 -0.92 -2.21
C ASN A 218 8.28 -1.32 -2.74
N PRO A 219 7.45 -0.39 -3.25
CA PRO A 219 6.09 -0.70 -3.66
C PRO A 219 6.01 -1.65 -4.86
N ARG A 220 7.03 -1.69 -5.72
CA ARG A 220 7.10 -2.64 -6.84
C ARG A 220 7.36 -4.06 -6.39
N GLN A 221 8.22 -4.24 -5.39
CA GLN A 221 8.44 -5.57 -4.80
C GLN A 221 7.14 -6.08 -4.16
N ARG A 222 6.41 -5.20 -3.45
CA ARG A 222 5.07 -5.52 -2.93
C ARG A 222 4.09 -5.89 -4.04
N LEU A 223 4.05 -5.12 -5.14
CA LEU A 223 3.18 -5.43 -6.28
C LEU A 223 3.50 -6.78 -6.92
N ASN A 224 4.78 -7.06 -7.15
CA ASN A 224 5.23 -8.31 -7.76
C ASN A 224 4.82 -9.52 -6.92
N PHE A 225 4.95 -9.43 -5.59
CA PHE A 225 4.49 -10.48 -4.68
C PHE A 225 2.97 -10.66 -4.74
N ARG A 226 2.21 -9.58 -4.89
CA ARG A 226 0.75 -9.65 -5.01
C ARG A 226 0.27 -10.21 -6.35
N MET A 227 1.06 -10.07 -7.41
CA MET A 227 0.74 -10.55 -8.75
C MET A 227 1.26 -11.97 -9.06
N SER A 228 2.13 -12.54 -8.21
CA SER A 228 2.69 -13.89 -8.37
C SER A 228 1.76 -14.97 -7.84
#